data_AF-A0A520WTL3-F1
#
_entry.id   AF-A0A520WTL3-F1
#
_cell.length_a   1.000
_cell.length_b   1.000
_cell.length_c   1.000
_cell.angle_alpha   90.00
_cell.angle_beta   90.00
_cell.angle_gamma   90.00
#
_symmetry.space_group_name_H-M   'P 1'
#
loop_
_entity.id
_entity.type
_entity.pdbx_description
1 polymer ?
#
loop_
_entity_poly.entity_id
_entity_poly.type
_entity_poly.pdbx_seq_one_letter_code
_entity_poly.pdbx_strand_id
1 'polypeptide(L)'
;MNGKDSQTSSNNDLAAALAQFNSGVTTSRQLDKEAKAIAKAERRRDAAAQNLKELMEQETSPEDKAVAEEEYRTAADEWTRLTNPDAITAEPSEEPPVEASETEISASEEPTENASAAEEAEDQEPA
;
A
#
# COMPACT_ATOMS: atom_id res chain seq x y z
N MET A 1 15.49 9.30 61.11
CA MET A 1 15.12 8.17 60.23
C MET A 1 14.84 8.78 58.87
N ASN A 2 15.79 8.73 57.91
CA ASN A 2 15.65 9.42 56.61
C ASN A 2 16.19 8.62 55.41
N GLY A 3 16.48 7.33 55.57
CA GLY A 3 17.04 6.51 54.49
C GLY A 3 16.00 6.02 53.47
N LYS A 4 14.73 5.95 53.84
CA LYS A 4 13.68 5.33 53.01
C LYS A 4 13.22 6.25 51.87
N ASP A 5 13.12 7.54 52.15
CA ASP A 5 12.65 8.54 51.17
C ASP A 5 13.68 8.77 50.06
N SER A 6 14.98 8.75 50.39
CA SER A 6 16.07 8.91 49.43
C SER A 6 16.19 7.72 48.47
N GLN A 7 15.94 6.49 48.95
CA GLN A 7 15.92 5.28 48.12
C GLN A 7 14.70 5.24 47.19
N THR A 8 13.54 5.70 47.63
CA THR A 8 12.34 5.77 46.78
C THR A 8 12.47 6.83 45.68
N SER A 9 13.06 8.00 45.98
CA SER A 9 13.33 9.04 44.97
C SER A 9 14.33 8.54 43.92
N SER A 10 15.46 7.95 44.34
CA SER A 10 16.45 7.41 43.39
C SER A 10 15.90 6.29 42.50
N ASN A 11 15.01 5.45 43.02
CA ASN A 11 14.35 4.40 42.21
C ASN A 11 13.34 4.99 41.22
N ASN A 12 12.62 6.04 41.61
CA ASN A 12 11.70 6.74 40.72
C ASN A 12 12.45 7.48 39.60
N ASP A 13 13.60 8.09 39.91
CA ASP A 13 14.45 8.77 38.93
C ASP A 13 15.05 7.77 37.94
N LEU A 14 15.46 6.58 38.40
CA LEU A 14 15.92 5.49 37.54
C LEU A 14 14.80 4.98 36.63
N ALA A 15 13.59 4.78 37.16
CA ALA A 15 12.43 4.36 36.37
C ALA A 15 12.06 5.40 35.31
N ALA A 16 12.11 6.69 35.65
CA ALA A 16 11.90 7.78 34.72
C ALA A 16 12.98 7.82 33.62
N ALA A 17 14.25 7.65 33.98
CA ALA A 17 15.36 7.59 33.02
C ALA A 17 15.21 6.40 32.04
N LEU A 18 14.80 5.23 32.53
CA LEU A 18 14.53 4.07 31.68
C LEU A 18 13.34 4.30 30.75
N ALA A 19 12.26 4.92 31.23
CA ALA A 19 11.12 5.27 30.39
C ALA A 19 11.50 6.27 29.29
N GLN A 20 12.29 7.29 29.62
CA GLN A 20 12.82 8.25 28.66
C GLN A 20 13.74 7.59 27.63
N PHE A 21 14.62 6.69 28.06
CA PHE A 21 15.48 5.92 27.16
C PHE A 21 14.65 5.07 26.19
N ASN A 22 13.68 4.32 26.70
CA ASN A 22 12.81 3.48 25.87
C ASN A 22 12.01 4.32 24.86
N SER A 23 11.47 5.46 25.30
CA SER A 23 10.82 6.42 24.41
C SER A 23 11.77 6.91 23.32
N GLY A 24 12.99 7.34 23.69
CA GLY A 24 14.01 7.77 22.73
C GLY A 24 14.38 6.70 21.71
N VAL A 25 14.52 5.43 22.13
CA VAL A 25 14.77 4.30 21.22
C VAL A 25 13.61 4.11 20.25
N THR A 26 12.36 4.19 20.72
CA THR A 26 11.19 4.05 19.85
C THR A 26 11.10 5.20 18.84
N THR A 27 11.34 6.44 19.27
CA THR A 27 11.37 7.62 18.39
C THR A 27 12.47 7.50 17.35
N SER A 28 13.69 7.11 17.74
CA SER A 28 14.81 6.92 16.80
C SER A 28 14.48 5.90 15.72
N ARG A 29 13.87 4.76 16.10
CA ARG A 29 13.46 3.73 15.13
C ARG A 29 12.38 4.23 14.17
N GLN A 30 11.50 5.10 14.64
CA GLN A 30 10.44 5.68 13.81
C GLN A 30 11.04 6.65 12.79
N LEU A 31 11.95 7.54 13.20
CA LEU A 31 12.67 8.44 12.30
C LEU A 31 13.47 7.67 11.24
N ASP A 32 14.13 6.57 11.62
CA ASP A 32 14.85 5.72 10.67
C ASP A 32 13.93 5.09 9.61
N LYS A 33 12.70 4.71 9.99
CA LYS A 33 11.71 4.17 9.06
C LYS A 33 11.23 5.24 8.10
N GLU A 34 10.92 6.43 8.60
CA GLU A 34 10.49 7.58 7.80
C GLU A 34 11.56 7.99 6.80
N ALA A 35 12.82 8.12 7.26
CA ALA A 35 13.95 8.43 6.39
C ALA A 35 14.13 7.38 5.27
N LYS A 36 13.98 6.10 5.59
CA LYS A 36 14.03 5.01 4.59
C LYS A 36 12.88 5.07 3.60
N ALA A 37 11.67 5.39 4.07
CA ALA A 37 10.49 5.53 3.21
C ALA A 37 10.68 6.70 2.23
N ILE A 38 11.12 7.86 2.72
CA ILE A 38 11.44 9.04 1.90
C ILE A 38 12.51 8.69 0.86
N ALA A 39 13.62 8.08 1.29
CA ALA A 39 14.70 7.70 0.38
C ALA A 39 14.27 6.64 -0.67
N LYS A 40 13.27 5.81 -0.36
CA LYS A 40 12.71 4.85 -1.33
C LYS A 40 11.81 5.57 -2.34
N ALA A 41 10.93 6.44 -1.88
CA ALA A 41 10.05 7.23 -2.74
C ALA A 41 10.85 8.15 -3.67
N GLU A 42 11.91 8.79 -3.15
CA GLU A 42 12.82 9.62 -3.95
C GLU A 42 13.45 8.83 -5.09
N ARG A 43 14.00 7.64 -4.80
CA ARG A 43 14.58 6.77 -5.84
C ARG A 43 13.56 6.37 -6.90
N ARG A 44 12.30 6.11 -6.51
CA ARG A 44 11.24 5.79 -7.48
C ARG A 44 10.92 6.97 -8.38
N ARG A 45 10.77 8.16 -7.80
CA ARG A 45 10.57 9.40 -8.55
C ARG A 45 11.71 9.62 -9.55
N ASP A 46 12.95 9.48 -9.10
CA ASP A 46 14.12 9.71 -9.95
C ASP A 46 14.24 8.66 -11.07
N ALA A 47 13.94 7.39 -10.78
CA ALA A 47 13.90 6.34 -11.77
C ALA A 47 12.80 6.56 -12.82
N ALA A 48 11.59 6.96 -12.39
CA ALA A 48 10.49 7.29 -13.28
C ALA A 48 10.82 8.53 -14.14
N ALA A 49 11.47 9.55 -13.56
CA ALA A 49 11.94 10.72 -14.30
C ALA A 49 12.97 10.35 -15.37
N GLN A 50 13.90 9.44 -15.02
CA GLN A 50 14.89 8.94 -15.96
C GLN A 50 14.23 8.14 -17.10
N ASN A 51 13.26 7.28 -16.79
CA ASN A 51 12.52 6.52 -17.79
C ASN A 51 11.73 7.44 -18.73
N LEU A 52 11.01 8.43 -18.19
CA LEU A 52 10.29 9.42 -18.99
C LEU A 52 11.24 10.18 -19.92
N LYS A 53 12.41 10.60 -19.41
CA LYS A 53 13.43 11.27 -20.22
C LYS A 53 13.95 10.37 -21.35
N GLU A 54 14.26 9.11 -21.05
CA GLU A 54 14.72 8.14 -22.05
C GLU A 54 13.67 7.92 -23.15
N LEU A 55 12.40 7.78 -22.77
CA LEU A 55 11.29 7.67 -23.72
C LEU A 55 11.11 8.95 -24.54
N MET A 56 11.33 10.14 -23.96
CA MET A 56 11.25 11.39 -24.72
C MET A 56 12.38 11.54 -25.75
N GLU A 57 13.58 11.05 -25.42
CA GLU A 57 14.74 11.03 -26.32
C GLU A 57 14.60 9.98 -27.44
N GLN A 58 13.86 8.90 -27.16
CA GLN A 58 13.49 7.90 -28.14
C GLN A 58 12.21 8.31 -28.89
N GLU A 59 12.07 7.87 -30.14
CA GLU A 59 10.81 7.99 -30.90
C GLU A 59 9.82 6.90 -30.46
N THR A 60 9.53 6.82 -29.16
CA THR A 60 8.53 5.90 -28.60
C THR A 60 7.10 6.40 -28.82
N SER A 61 6.13 5.48 -28.69
CA SER A 61 4.72 5.79 -28.89
C SER A 61 4.25 6.86 -27.89
N PRO A 62 3.28 7.71 -28.28
CA PRO A 62 2.70 8.69 -27.36
C PRO A 62 1.99 8.03 -26.17
N GLU A 63 1.45 6.82 -26.33
CA GLU A 63 0.86 6.03 -25.25
C GLU A 63 1.91 5.62 -24.21
N ASP A 64 3.07 5.11 -24.63
CA ASP A 64 4.16 4.74 -23.73
C ASP A 64 4.69 5.95 -22.94
N LYS A 65 4.76 7.12 -23.59
CA LYS A 65 5.14 8.38 -22.93
C LYS A 65 4.10 8.81 -21.89
N ALA A 66 2.82 8.65 -22.19
CA ALA A 66 1.74 9.00 -21.26
C ALA A 66 1.77 8.14 -20.00
N VAL A 67 2.02 6.82 -20.15
CA VAL A 67 2.17 5.90 -19.00
C VAL A 67 3.35 6.31 -18.12
N ALA A 68 4.52 6.55 -18.71
CA ALA A 68 5.71 6.96 -17.95
C ALA A 68 5.54 8.34 -17.27
N GLU A 69 4.78 9.26 -17.88
CA GLU A 69 4.45 10.54 -17.26
C GLU A 69 3.52 10.36 -16.06
N GLU A 70 2.50 9.50 -16.16
CA GLU A 70 1.63 9.17 -15.04
C GLU A 70 2.41 8.53 -13.88
N GLU A 71 3.28 7.55 -14.18
CA GLU A 71 4.15 6.93 -13.18
C GLU A 71 5.04 7.95 -12.48
N TYR A 72 5.62 8.89 -13.23
CA TYR A 72 6.42 9.98 -12.65
C TYR A 72 5.58 10.88 -11.74
N ARG A 73 4.37 11.27 -12.15
CA ARG A 73 3.47 12.09 -11.33
C ARG A 73 3.09 11.38 -10.04
N THR A 74 2.68 10.12 -10.11
CA THR A 74 2.34 9.32 -8.92
C THR A 74 3.53 9.19 -7.96
N ALA A 75 4.72 8.92 -8.49
CA ALA A 75 5.93 8.82 -7.67
C ALA A 75 6.34 10.17 -7.04
N ALA A 76 6.17 11.28 -7.76
CA ALA A 76 6.40 12.62 -7.25
C ALA A 76 5.40 12.99 -6.15
N ASP A 77 4.13 12.62 -6.30
CA ASP A 77 3.09 12.84 -5.29
C ASP A 77 3.34 12.00 -4.02
N GLU A 78 3.73 10.73 -4.16
CA GLU A 78 4.11 9.87 -3.02
C GLU A 78 5.29 10.50 -2.25
N TRP A 79 6.33 10.92 -2.95
CA TRP A 79 7.49 11.56 -2.33
C TRP A 79 7.11 12.88 -1.63
N THR A 80 6.26 13.69 -2.27
CA THR A 80 5.78 14.95 -1.71
C THR A 80 4.95 14.73 -0.45
N ARG A 81 4.09 13.71 -0.42
CA ARG A 81 3.29 13.35 0.76
C ARG A 81 4.16 12.91 1.93
N LEU A 82 5.21 12.13 1.67
CA LEU A 82 6.12 11.64 2.71
C LEU A 82 7.05 12.73 3.25
N THR A 83 7.38 13.74 2.44
CA THR A 83 8.29 14.83 2.83
C THR A 83 7.57 16.07 3.38
N ASN A 84 6.29 16.23 3.05
CA ASN A 84 5.44 17.34 3.51
C ASN A 84 4.21 16.81 4.25
N PRO A 85 4.36 16.32 5.49
CA PRO A 85 3.25 15.75 6.26
C PRO A 85 2.12 16.78 6.54
N ASP A 86 2.42 18.08 6.52
CA ASP A 86 1.44 19.16 6.69
C ASP A 86 0.67 19.51 5.40
N ALA A 87 1.05 18.96 4.25
CA ALA A 87 0.36 19.22 2.97
C ALA A 87 -0.92 18.37 2.78
N ILE A 88 -1.24 17.50 3.74
CA ILE A 88 -2.36 16.54 3.67
C ILE A 88 -3.65 17.19 4.21
N THR A 89 -4.21 18.11 3.43
CA THR A 89 -5.67 18.36 3.43
C THR A 89 -6.27 18.00 2.06
N ALA A 90 -5.60 17.15 1.31
CA ALA A 90 -6.13 16.51 0.11
C ALA A 90 -5.90 15.00 0.28
N GLU A 91 -7.00 14.28 0.50
CA GLU A 91 -7.02 12.86 0.81
C GLU A 91 -6.24 12.01 -0.21
N PRO A 92 -5.41 11.06 0.25
CA PRO A 92 -5.10 9.89 -0.55
C PRO A 92 -6.37 9.05 -0.70
N SER A 93 -6.77 8.76 -1.94
CA SER A 93 -7.56 7.55 -2.21
C SER A 93 -6.69 6.35 -1.82
N GLU A 94 -6.90 5.86 -0.61
CA GLU A 94 -6.31 4.62 -0.11
C GLU A 94 -7.06 3.47 -0.79
N GLU A 95 -6.62 3.08 -1.99
CA GLU A 95 -7.04 1.79 -2.53
C GLU A 95 -6.42 0.69 -1.66
N PRO A 96 -7.22 -0.21 -1.07
CA PRO A 96 -6.68 -1.28 -0.23
C PRO A 96 -5.86 -2.24 -1.10
N PRO A 97 -4.76 -2.82 -0.57
CA PRO A 97 -4.05 -3.88 -1.26
C PRO A 97 -5.00 -5.06 -1.41
N VAL A 98 -5.34 -5.39 -2.65
CA VAL A 98 -5.95 -6.68 -2.99
C VAL A 98 -4.92 -7.76 -2.66
N GLU A 99 -5.06 -8.38 -1.47
CA GLU A 99 -4.46 -9.68 -1.19
C GLU A 99 -5.06 -10.68 -2.18
N ALA A 100 -4.40 -10.85 -3.32
CA ALA A 100 -4.57 -12.01 -4.17
C ALA A 100 -3.78 -13.17 -3.55
N SER A 101 -4.43 -13.92 -2.67
CA SER A 101 -3.95 -15.22 -2.20
C SER A 101 -4.96 -16.31 -2.56
N GLU A 102 -4.51 -17.16 -3.49
CA GLU A 102 -4.81 -18.58 -3.66
C GLU A 102 -6.17 -18.99 -4.26
N THR A 103 -6.16 -19.07 -5.60
CA THR A 103 -6.39 -20.29 -6.38
C THR A 103 -7.00 -21.51 -5.64
N GLU A 104 -8.32 -21.72 -5.78
CA GLU A 104 -8.86 -23.08 -5.95
C GLU A 104 -9.64 -23.14 -7.27
N ILE A 105 -8.97 -23.71 -8.25
CA ILE A 105 -9.54 -24.17 -9.51
C ILE A 105 -10.17 -25.54 -9.20
N SER A 106 -11.48 -25.68 -9.35
CA SER A 106 -12.07 -27.01 -9.58
C SER A 106 -13.31 -26.84 -10.43
N ALA A 107 -13.12 -27.03 -11.75
CA ALA A 107 -14.16 -27.07 -12.76
C ALA A 107 -14.47 -28.53 -13.15
N SER A 108 -15.77 -28.80 -13.38
CA SER A 108 -16.42 -29.96 -14.04
C SER A 108 -16.39 -31.31 -13.28
N GLU A 109 -17.43 -32.16 -13.25
CA GLU A 109 -18.38 -32.60 -14.29
C GLU A 109 -19.81 -32.95 -13.74
N GLU A 110 -20.84 -32.86 -14.60
CA GLU A 110 -22.23 -33.39 -14.50
C GLU A 110 -22.29 -34.95 -14.50
N PRO A 111 -23.45 -35.70 -14.56
CA PRO A 111 -24.90 -35.40 -14.55
C PRO A 111 -25.72 -36.28 -13.57
N THR A 112 -27.06 -36.14 -13.46
CA THR A 112 -28.07 -37.25 -13.39
C THR A 112 -29.52 -36.72 -13.37
N GLU A 113 -30.32 -37.17 -14.33
CA GLU A 113 -31.78 -37.07 -14.49
C GLU A 113 -32.60 -37.48 -13.25
N ASN A 114 -33.79 -36.88 -13.02
CA ASN A 114 -35.09 -37.57 -13.17
C ASN A 114 -36.32 -36.66 -12.84
N ALA A 115 -37.21 -36.54 -13.84
CA ALA A 115 -38.66 -36.28 -13.83
C ALA A 115 -39.26 -35.06 -13.07
N SER A 116 -39.97 -34.18 -13.79
CA SER A 116 -41.36 -34.43 -14.24
C SER A 116 -42.10 -33.13 -14.62
N ALA A 117 -42.91 -33.23 -15.68
CA ALA A 117 -44.01 -32.36 -16.12
C ALA A 117 -43.64 -31.04 -16.81
N ALA A 118 -44.29 -30.62 -17.89
CA ALA A 118 -45.18 -31.26 -18.86
C ALA A 118 -45.18 -30.29 -20.06
N GLU A 119 -45.21 -30.82 -21.27
CA GLU A 119 -45.28 -30.04 -22.51
C GLU A 119 -46.53 -29.14 -22.54
N GLU A 120 -46.33 -27.88 -22.90
CA GLU A 120 -47.39 -27.00 -23.40
C GLU A 120 -47.10 -26.75 -24.88
N ALA A 121 -48.08 -27.14 -25.70
CA ALA A 121 -48.03 -27.22 -27.14
C ALA A 121 -48.20 -25.85 -27.83
N GLU A 122 -47.58 -25.71 -29.01
CA GLU A 122 -48.07 -24.97 -30.20
C GLU A 122 -46.99 -25.11 -31.31
N ASP A 123 -47.14 -26.07 -32.24
CA ASP A 123 -47.82 -25.95 -33.55
C ASP A 123 -47.00 -25.19 -34.63
N GLN A 124 -46.30 -25.92 -35.51
CA GLN A 124 -46.58 -26.00 -36.96
C GLN A 124 -45.50 -26.77 -37.73
N GLU A 125 -45.92 -27.82 -38.46
CA GLU A 125 -45.14 -28.58 -39.44
C GLU A 125 -44.87 -27.79 -40.74
N PRO A 126 -43.80 -28.11 -41.50
CA PRO A 126 -43.54 -27.57 -42.82
C PRO A 126 -44.02 -28.49 -43.97
N ALA A 127 -44.54 -27.85 -45.03
CA ALA A 127 -44.72 -28.31 -46.43
C ALA A 127 -45.85 -29.31 -46.75
#